data_AF-A0A7W5D417-F1
#
_entry.id   AF-A0A7W5D417-F1
#
_cell.length_a   1.000
_cell.length_b   1.000
_cell.length_c   1.000
_cell.angle_alpha   90.00
_cell.angle_beta   90.00
_cell.angle_gamma   90.00
#
_symmetry.space_group_name_H-M   'P 1'
#
loop_
_entity.id
_entity.type
_entity.pdbx_description
1 polymer ?
#
loop_
_entity_poly.entity_id
_entity_poly.type
_entity_poly.pdbx_seq_one_letter_code
_entity_poly.pdbx_strand_id
1 'polypeptide(L)'
;MTNAMNVLRRLSIGLTCLGAVLLVGCANVKLAEPTAAVENVQKAKASGIAPVAVGSFKLAPGKDQSLDQVVTIRSNRFYSPYDSSFSKYLGQTLSADLRAAGLLSADSRRTIQGELTQSTVDASIGQGKGSLAGRFSVLDEGKKTYDKELKVDASWDSPFIGAVAIPAAVNEYMALYHKVIAQLLDDPEFRKAVAP
;
A
#
# COMPACT_ATOMS: atom_id res chain seq x y z
N MET A 1 -29.42 -36.32 55.97
CA MET A 1 -29.63 -35.72 54.62
C MET A 1 -28.65 -34.56 54.41
N THR A 2 -27.34 -34.82 54.39
CA THR A 2 -26.34 -33.73 54.41
C THR A 2 -25.15 -33.96 53.47
N ASN A 3 -25.06 -35.12 52.80
CA ASN A 3 -23.91 -35.46 51.95
C ASN A 3 -24.18 -35.37 50.43
N ALA A 4 -25.43 -35.30 49.99
CA ALA A 4 -25.75 -35.24 48.55
C ALA A 4 -25.58 -33.82 47.95
N MET A 5 -25.70 -32.78 48.79
CA MET A 5 -25.77 -31.38 48.32
C MET A 5 -24.39 -30.75 48.08
N ASN A 6 -23.31 -31.33 48.62
CA ASN A 6 -21.94 -30.86 48.40
C ASN A 6 -21.28 -31.48 47.15
N VAL A 7 -21.77 -32.61 46.65
CA VAL A 7 -21.23 -33.25 45.44
C VAL A 7 -21.77 -32.56 44.19
N LEU A 8 -23.06 -32.18 44.16
CA LEU A 8 -23.66 -31.42 43.05
C LEU A 8 -23.06 -30.00 42.92
N ARG A 9 -22.72 -29.37 44.04
CA ARG A 9 -22.08 -28.04 44.06
C ARG A 9 -20.62 -28.07 43.60
N ARG A 10 -19.94 -29.20 43.74
CA ARG A 10 -18.56 -29.40 43.25
C ARG A 10 -18.50 -29.80 41.77
N LEU A 11 -19.54 -30.46 41.24
CA LEU A 11 -19.64 -30.73 39.79
C LEU A 11 -19.92 -29.46 38.96
N SER A 12 -20.50 -28.42 39.56
CA SER A 12 -20.90 -27.19 38.86
C SER A 12 -19.77 -26.16 38.68
N ILE A 13 -18.58 -26.42 39.23
CA ILE A 13 -17.43 -25.49 39.18
C ILE A 13 -16.35 -25.99 38.20
N GLY A 14 -16.41 -27.25 37.77
CA GLY A 14 -15.41 -27.84 36.85
C GLY A 14 -15.67 -27.59 35.36
N LEU A 15 -16.84 -27.08 34.97
CA LEU A 15 -17.26 -27.03 33.56
C LEU A 15 -17.17 -25.65 32.90
N THR A 16 -16.79 -24.59 33.63
CA THR A 16 -16.86 -23.21 33.13
C THR A 16 -15.54 -22.65 32.60
N CYS A 17 -14.43 -23.40 32.64
CA CYS A 17 -13.09 -22.88 32.31
C CYS A 17 -12.53 -23.28 30.93
N LEU A 18 -13.25 -24.00 30.06
CA LEU A 18 -12.67 -24.55 28.82
C LEU A 18 -13.21 -23.96 27.50
N GLY A 19 -13.84 -22.78 27.54
CA GLY A 19 -14.50 -22.19 26.36
C GLY A 19 -13.83 -20.98 25.71
N ALA A 20 -12.72 -20.46 26.22
CA ALA A 20 -12.36 -19.05 25.99
C ALA A 20 -11.18 -18.73 25.04
N VAL A 21 -10.58 -19.68 24.30
CA VAL A 21 -9.40 -19.33 23.46
C VAL A 21 -9.42 -20.00 22.09
N LEU A 22 -10.33 -19.58 21.20
CA LEU A 22 -10.21 -19.84 19.75
C LEU A 22 -10.69 -18.65 18.88
N LEU A 23 -10.48 -17.41 19.33
CA LEU A 23 -10.48 -16.26 18.41
C LEU A 23 -9.14 -16.23 17.65
N VAL A 24 -8.91 -17.22 16.78
CA VAL A 24 -7.97 -17.08 15.66
C VAL A 24 -8.61 -16.12 14.66
N GLY A 25 -8.61 -14.84 15.00
CA GLY A 25 -9.02 -13.78 14.10
C GLY A 25 -8.00 -13.71 12.98
N CYS A 26 -8.32 -14.26 11.82
CA CYS A 26 -7.71 -13.83 10.57
C CYS A 26 -8.06 -12.34 10.40
N ALA A 27 -7.21 -11.47 10.96
CA ALA A 27 -7.37 -10.04 10.83
C ALA A 27 -7.17 -9.69 9.36
N ASN A 28 -8.28 -9.48 8.67
CA ASN A 28 -8.30 -8.86 7.35
C ASN A 28 -8.28 -7.35 7.60
N VAL A 29 -7.12 -6.73 7.38
CA VAL A 29 -6.89 -5.33 7.74
C VAL A 29 -6.80 -4.50 6.48
N LYS A 30 -7.58 -3.41 6.41
CA LYS A 30 -7.39 -2.42 5.33
C LYS A 30 -6.23 -1.51 5.68
N LEU A 31 -5.41 -1.18 4.68
CA LEU A 31 -4.44 -0.10 4.82
C LEU A 31 -5.16 1.23 5.03
N ALA A 32 -4.46 2.18 5.66
CA ALA A 32 -4.91 3.56 5.71
C ALA A 32 -5.00 4.14 4.28
N GLU A 33 -5.82 5.16 4.09
CA GLU A 33 -5.84 5.90 2.83
C GLU A 33 -4.51 6.67 2.65
N PRO A 34 -3.99 6.80 1.41
CA PRO A 34 -2.79 7.58 1.14
C PRO A 34 -2.98 9.06 1.52
N THR A 35 -2.04 9.57 2.30
CA THR A 35 -1.90 11.00 2.57
C THR A 35 -0.74 11.56 1.76
N ALA A 36 -0.81 12.85 1.39
CA ALA A 36 0.28 13.47 0.63
C ALA A 36 1.61 13.46 1.41
N ALA A 37 2.70 13.08 0.75
CA ALA A 37 4.05 13.16 1.29
C ALA A 37 4.64 14.54 0.99
N VAL A 38 5.10 15.25 2.05
CA VAL A 38 5.63 16.61 1.93
C VAL A 38 6.73 16.71 0.87
N GLU A 39 7.65 15.75 0.84
CA GLU A 39 8.73 15.70 -0.15
C GLU A 39 8.20 15.63 -1.59
N ASN A 40 7.22 14.75 -1.85
CA ASN A 40 6.62 14.60 -3.18
C ASN A 40 5.86 15.86 -3.59
N VAL A 41 5.15 16.51 -2.66
CA VAL A 41 4.48 17.78 -2.92
C VAL A 41 5.49 18.86 -3.33
N GLN A 42 6.64 18.94 -2.66
CA GLN A 42 7.68 19.90 -3.03
C GLN A 42 8.30 19.57 -4.39
N LYS A 43 8.62 18.30 -4.65
CA LYS A 43 9.14 17.86 -5.97
C LYS A 43 8.15 18.17 -7.09
N ALA A 44 6.86 17.89 -6.88
CA ALA A 44 5.82 18.18 -7.85
C ALA A 44 5.73 19.69 -8.13
N LYS A 45 5.73 20.54 -7.11
CA LYS A 45 5.74 22.01 -7.30
C LYS A 45 7.01 22.49 -8.00
N ALA A 46 8.18 21.94 -7.65
CA ALA A 46 9.47 22.31 -8.22
C ALA A 46 9.69 21.77 -9.64
N SER A 47 8.88 20.81 -10.09
CA SER A 47 9.05 20.16 -11.39
C SER A 47 8.67 21.05 -12.59
N GLY A 48 7.92 22.14 -12.35
CA GLY A 48 7.47 23.06 -13.40
C GLY A 48 6.41 22.48 -14.35
N ILE A 49 5.77 21.37 -13.96
CA ILE A 49 4.79 20.66 -14.78
C ILE A 49 3.44 21.39 -14.79
N ALA A 50 2.69 21.22 -15.87
CA ALA A 50 1.31 21.69 -15.94
C ALA A 50 0.37 20.81 -15.08
N PRO A 51 -0.86 21.26 -14.77
CA PRO A 51 -1.86 20.38 -14.18
C PRO A 51 -2.10 19.13 -15.03
N VAL A 52 -2.24 17.98 -14.37
CA VAL A 52 -2.38 16.65 -14.99
C VAL A 52 -3.57 15.90 -14.40
N ALA A 53 -4.16 15.00 -15.19
CA ALA A 53 -5.12 14.02 -14.72
C ALA A 53 -4.39 12.74 -14.28
N VAL A 54 -4.98 12.02 -13.32
CA VAL A 54 -4.57 10.67 -12.97
C VAL A 54 -5.62 9.71 -13.52
N GLY A 55 -5.19 8.86 -14.46
CA GLY A 55 -6.04 7.91 -15.16
C GLY A 55 -6.03 6.52 -14.54
N SER A 56 -6.13 5.50 -15.40
CA SER A 56 -6.18 4.10 -14.96
C SER A 56 -4.86 3.64 -14.35
N PHE A 57 -4.96 3.07 -13.16
CA PHE A 57 -3.90 2.26 -12.55
C PHE A 57 -4.39 0.82 -12.38
N LYS A 58 -3.64 -0.14 -12.92
CA LYS A 58 -4.03 -1.56 -12.99
C LYS A 58 -2.83 -2.48 -12.79
N LEU A 59 -3.07 -3.75 -12.56
CA LEU A 59 -2.02 -4.76 -12.57
C LEU A 59 -1.43 -4.89 -13.98
N ALA A 60 -0.11 -5.00 -14.11
CA ALA A 60 0.53 -5.20 -15.40
C ALA A 60 0.11 -6.55 -16.03
N PRO A 61 -0.08 -6.62 -17.36
CA PRO A 61 -0.43 -7.86 -18.04
C PRO A 61 0.52 -9.00 -17.72
N GLY A 62 -0.02 -10.21 -17.49
CA GLY A 62 0.78 -11.41 -17.21
C GLY A 62 1.33 -11.52 -15.78
N LYS A 63 1.04 -10.56 -14.89
CA LYS A 63 1.33 -10.69 -13.45
C LYS A 63 0.25 -11.48 -12.73
N ASP A 64 0.64 -12.13 -11.63
CA ASP A 64 -0.28 -12.84 -10.75
C ASP A 64 -1.20 -11.86 -10.02
N GLN A 65 -2.51 -12.15 -9.96
CA GLN A 65 -3.49 -11.26 -9.32
C GLN A 65 -3.21 -11.03 -7.83
N SER A 66 -2.59 -11.97 -7.13
CA SER A 66 -2.25 -11.83 -5.71
C SER A 66 -1.33 -10.65 -5.43
N LEU A 67 -0.50 -10.25 -6.41
CA LEU A 67 0.37 -9.07 -6.33
C LEU A 67 -0.42 -7.78 -6.10
N ASP A 68 -1.62 -7.72 -6.68
CA ASP A 68 -2.50 -6.56 -6.59
C ASP A 68 -3.54 -6.65 -5.48
N GLN A 69 -3.89 -7.86 -5.03
CA GLN A 69 -5.07 -8.09 -4.21
C GLN A 69 -4.82 -8.13 -2.71
N VAL A 70 -3.70 -8.72 -2.29
CA VAL A 70 -3.44 -8.98 -0.87
C VAL A 70 -1.95 -9.01 -0.59
N VAL A 71 -1.54 -8.39 0.51
CA VAL A 71 -0.18 -8.51 1.02
C VAL A 71 -0.20 -9.16 2.40
N THR A 72 0.75 -10.06 2.66
CA THR A 72 0.82 -10.79 3.93
C THR A 72 2.04 -10.34 4.74
N ILE A 73 1.80 -9.87 5.96
CA ILE A 73 2.84 -9.44 6.90
C ILE A 73 2.65 -10.23 8.19
N ARG A 74 3.63 -11.08 8.55
CA ARG A 74 3.57 -11.91 9.78
C ARG A 74 2.23 -12.64 9.94
N SER A 75 1.79 -13.30 8.87
CA SER A 75 0.52 -14.03 8.77
C SER A 75 -0.76 -13.17 8.79
N ASN A 76 -0.65 -11.84 8.89
CA ASN A 76 -1.79 -10.93 8.77
C ASN A 76 -1.97 -10.55 7.30
N ARG A 77 -3.22 -10.50 6.85
CA ARG A 77 -3.58 -10.16 5.46
C ARG A 77 -4.03 -8.72 5.40
N PHE A 78 -3.36 -7.95 4.54
CA PHE A 78 -3.64 -6.54 4.32
C PHE A 78 -4.18 -6.32 2.91
N TYR A 79 -5.13 -5.41 2.80
CA TYR A 79 -5.82 -5.07 1.57
C TYR A 79 -5.80 -3.56 1.35
N SER A 80 -5.70 -3.15 0.09
CA SER A 80 -5.96 -1.77 -0.28
C SER A 80 -7.41 -1.39 0.05
N PRO A 81 -7.68 -0.16 0.56
CA PRO A 81 -9.04 0.34 0.72
C PRO A 81 -9.76 0.56 -0.63
N TYR A 82 -9.05 0.54 -1.76
CA TYR A 82 -9.58 0.78 -3.10
C TYR A 82 -9.81 -0.53 -3.85
N ASP A 83 -10.96 -1.16 -3.62
CA ASP A 83 -11.37 -2.43 -4.24
C ASP A 83 -10.34 -3.55 -4.05
N SER A 84 -9.59 -3.51 -2.94
CA SER A 84 -8.45 -4.39 -2.68
C SER A 84 -7.37 -4.36 -3.77
N SER A 85 -7.23 -3.27 -4.55
CA SER A 85 -6.19 -3.14 -5.59
C SER A 85 -5.05 -2.23 -5.13
N PHE A 86 -3.84 -2.77 -5.07
CA PHE A 86 -2.60 -2.03 -4.79
C PHE A 86 -2.15 -1.14 -5.95
N SER A 87 -2.58 -1.45 -7.17
CA SER A 87 -2.41 -0.63 -8.36
C SER A 87 -3.25 0.63 -8.23
N LYS A 88 -4.53 0.49 -7.86
CA LYS A 88 -5.37 1.64 -7.53
C LYS A 88 -4.79 2.44 -6.37
N TYR A 89 -4.25 1.77 -5.34
CA TYR A 89 -3.57 2.43 -4.23
C TYR A 89 -2.42 3.32 -4.73
N LEU A 90 -1.56 2.83 -5.64
CA LEU A 90 -0.50 3.63 -6.27
C LEU A 90 -1.02 4.88 -6.97
N GLY A 91 -2.11 4.76 -7.75
CA GLY A 91 -2.75 5.90 -8.39
C GLY A 91 -3.34 6.91 -7.39
N GLN A 92 -3.89 6.43 -6.27
CA GLN A 92 -4.41 7.28 -5.20
C GLN A 92 -3.29 8.00 -4.43
N THR A 93 -2.16 7.34 -4.19
CA THR A 93 -0.97 7.99 -3.61
C THR A 93 -0.48 9.13 -4.49
N LEU A 94 -0.36 8.91 -5.80
CA LEU A 94 0.02 9.97 -6.75
C LEU A 94 -1.01 11.10 -6.77
N SER A 95 -2.30 10.76 -6.75
CA SER A 95 -3.38 11.74 -6.72
C SER A 95 -3.35 12.60 -5.45
N ALA A 96 -3.04 12.02 -4.30
CA ALA A 96 -2.91 12.75 -3.03
C ALA A 96 -1.78 13.79 -3.11
N ASP A 97 -0.61 13.39 -3.61
CA ASP A 97 0.55 14.27 -3.78
C ASP A 97 0.27 15.41 -4.77
N LEU A 98 -0.27 15.09 -5.95
CA LEU A 98 -0.61 16.08 -6.98
C LEU A 98 -1.72 17.03 -6.54
N ARG A 99 -2.73 16.53 -5.81
CA ARG A 99 -3.82 17.37 -5.26
C ARG A 99 -3.26 18.36 -4.24
N ALA A 100 -2.42 17.91 -3.32
CA ALA A 100 -1.76 18.77 -2.34
C ALA A 100 -0.77 19.76 -3.00
N ALA A 101 -0.23 19.41 -4.17
CA ALA A 101 0.58 20.32 -4.99
C ALA A 101 -0.24 21.34 -5.79
N GLY A 102 -1.57 21.19 -5.91
CA GLY A 102 -2.42 22.01 -6.77
C GLY A 102 -2.29 21.68 -8.26
N LEU A 103 -1.81 20.48 -8.58
CA LEU A 103 -1.50 20.03 -9.95
C LEU A 103 -2.44 18.93 -10.45
N LEU A 104 -3.35 18.43 -9.63
CA LEU A 104 -4.35 17.46 -10.06
C LEU A 104 -5.52 18.20 -10.74
N SER A 105 -5.81 17.88 -12.00
CA SER A 105 -6.97 18.38 -12.74
C SER A 105 -7.57 17.27 -13.61
N ALA A 106 -8.86 16.99 -13.41
CA ALA A 106 -9.57 15.96 -14.18
C ALA A 106 -9.73 16.34 -15.66
N ASP A 107 -9.77 17.64 -15.96
CA ASP A 107 -9.94 18.17 -17.33
C ASP A 107 -8.60 18.37 -18.06
N SER A 108 -7.48 17.92 -17.47
CA SER A 108 -6.19 18.05 -18.13
C SER A 108 -6.10 17.15 -19.36
N ARG A 109 -5.56 17.72 -20.45
CA ARG A 109 -5.22 16.95 -21.66
C ARG A 109 -4.13 15.90 -21.42
N ARG A 110 -3.35 16.05 -20.34
CA ARG A 110 -2.26 15.14 -19.97
C ARG A 110 -2.73 14.21 -18.87
N THR A 111 -2.70 12.91 -19.13
CA THR A 111 -3.13 11.87 -18.19
C THR A 111 -1.98 10.95 -17.82
N ILE A 112 -1.70 10.81 -16.53
CA ILE A 112 -0.74 9.85 -15.99
C ILE A 112 -1.46 8.53 -15.72
N GLN A 113 -0.91 7.43 -16.22
CA GLN A 113 -1.40 6.07 -16.00
C GLN A 113 -0.28 5.20 -15.43
N GLY A 114 -0.66 4.06 -14.84
CA GLY A 114 0.31 3.14 -14.27
C GLY A 114 -0.09 1.67 -14.35
N GLU A 115 0.91 0.82 -14.47
CA GLU A 115 0.77 -0.62 -14.35
C GLU A 115 1.67 -1.12 -13.22
N LEU A 116 1.11 -1.78 -12.20
CA LEU A 116 1.88 -2.33 -11.10
C LEU A 116 2.62 -3.60 -11.59
N THR A 117 3.95 -3.60 -11.52
CA THR A 117 4.79 -4.71 -12.00
C THR A 117 5.43 -5.52 -10.87
N GLN A 118 5.61 -4.90 -9.69
CA GLN A 118 6.11 -5.54 -8.48
C GLN A 118 5.49 -4.91 -7.24
N SER A 119 5.11 -5.75 -6.27
CA SER A 119 4.63 -5.32 -4.95
C SER A 119 4.93 -6.45 -3.97
N THR A 120 6.00 -6.30 -3.19
CA THR A 120 6.47 -7.34 -2.27
C THR A 120 6.87 -6.73 -0.94
N VAL A 121 6.54 -7.41 0.14
CA VAL A 121 6.99 -7.10 1.50
C VAL A 121 7.31 -8.42 2.19
N ASP A 122 8.43 -8.43 2.90
CA ASP A 122 8.84 -9.51 3.80
C ASP A 122 9.22 -8.85 5.11
N ALA A 123 8.54 -9.26 6.19
CA ALA A 123 8.78 -8.73 7.52
C ALA A 123 9.51 -9.74 8.42
N SER A 124 10.36 -10.61 7.87
CA SER A 124 11.16 -11.60 8.59
C SER A 124 11.86 -11.02 9.84
N ILE A 125 12.10 -11.86 10.86
CA ILE A 125 12.72 -11.41 12.11
C ILE A 125 14.16 -10.94 11.84
N GLY A 126 14.55 -9.83 12.46
CA GLY A 126 15.87 -9.23 12.28
C GLY A 126 15.84 -8.17 11.19
N GLN A 127 15.56 -8.58 9.95
CA GLN A 127 15.55 -7.66 8.81
C GLN A 127 14.33 -7.86 7.92
N GLY A 128 13.57 -6.78 7.75
CA GLY A 128 12.47 -6.70 6.79
C GLY A 128 12.95 -6.12 5.46
N LYS A 129 12.30 -6.50 4.37
CA LYS A 129 12.59 -6.04 3.01
C LYS A 129 11.30 -5.76 2.25
N GLY A 130 11.35 -4.79 1.36
CA GLY A 130 10.22 -4.44 0.52
C GLY A 130 10.68 -3.97 -0.84
N SER A 131 9.81 -4.16 -1.84
CA SER A 131 10.07 -3.72 -3.20
C SER A 131 8.76 -3.36 -3.87
N LEU A 132 8.77 -2.26 -4.61
CA LEU A 132 7.64 -1.80 -5.40
C LEU A 132 8.16 -1.34 -6.77
N ALA A 133 7.50 -1.80 -7.83
CA ALA A 133 7.78 -1.34 -9.17
C ALA A 133 6.48 -1.09 -9.93
N GLY A 134 6.50 -0.04 -10.74
CA GLY A 134 5.39 0.33 -11.58
C GLY A 134 5.88 0.86 -12.92
N ARG A 135 5.19 0.48 -13.99
CA ARG A 135 5.36 1.06 -15.32
C ARG A 135 4.42 2.24 -15.47
N PHE A 136 4.98 3.43 -15.53
CA PHE A 136 4.24 4.68 -15.64
C PHE A 136 4.21 5.13 -17.09
N SER A 137 3.10 5.72 -17.51
CA SER A 137 2.99 6.34 -18.82
C SER A 137 2.23 7.65 -18.76
N VAL A 138 2.59 8.58 -19.64
CA VAL A 138 1.85 9.84 -19.84
C VAL A 138 1.21 9.79 -21.21
N LEU A 139 -0.09 10.05 -21.25
CA LEU A 139 -0.82 10.35 -22.48
C LEU A 139 -0.99 11.86 -22.58
N ASP A 140 -0.51 12.47 -23.67
CA ASP A 140 -0.83 13.85 -24.04
C ASP A 140 -1.76 13.79 -25.26
N GLU A 141 -3.01 14.24 -25.10
CA GLU A 141 -4.05 14.15 -26.14
C GLU A 141 -4.20 12.73 -26.73
N GLY A 142 -4.07 11.72 -25.86
CA GLY A 142 -4.16 10.30 -26.24
C GLY A 142 -2.88 9.68 -26.81
N LYS A 143 -1.85 10.49 -27.11
CA LYS A 143 -0.55 10.00 -27.56
C LYS A 143 0.36 9.73 -26.35
N LYS A 144 0.96 8.54 -26.30
CA LYS A 144 1.93 8.19 -25.26
C LYS A 144 3.23 8.97 -25.45
N THR A 145 3.56 9.86 -24.51
CA THR A 145 4.75 10.72 -24.51
C THR A 145 5.81 10.30 -23.50
N TYR A 146 5.43 9.46 -22.53
CA TYR A 146 6.31 8.84 -21.55
C TYR A 146 5.88 7.40 -21.32
N ASP A 147 6.84 6.50 -21.13
CA ASP A 147 6.62 5.09 -20.82
C ASP A 147 7.90 4.53 -20.18
N LYS A 148 7.86 4.29 -18.86
CA LYS A 148 9.04 3.78 -18.14
C LYS A 148 8.65 3.00 -16.91
N GLU A 149 9.41 1.94 -16.64
CA GLU A 149 9.32 1.21 -15.39
C GLU A 149 10.26 1.83 -14.35
N LEU A 150 9.71 2.13 -13.18
CA LEU A 150 10.43 2.65 -12.02
C LEU A 150 10.32 1.65 -10.89
N LYS A 151 11.40 1.50 -10.13
CA LYS A 151 11.51 0.51 -9.06
C LYS A 151 12.24 1.08 -7.86
N VAL A 152 11.70 0.77 -6.68
CA VAL A 152 12.28 1.09 -5.38
C VAL A 152 12.36 -0.15 -4.52
N ASP A 153 13.40 -0.21 -3.72
CA ASP A 153 13.62 -1.24 -2.70
C ASP A 153 13.81 -0.56 -1.34
N ALA A 154 13.44 -1.26 -0.27
CA ALA A 154 13.67 -0.83 1.11
C ALA A 154 14.10 -2.02 1.98
N SER A 155 14.88 -1.72 3.01
CA SER A 155 15.25 -2.66 4.07
C SER A 155 15.17 -1.93 5.40
N TRP A 156 14.66 -2.58 6.43
CA TRP A 156 14.47 -2.00 7.76
C TRP A 156 14.70 -3.04 8.85
N ASP A 157 14.95 -2.55 10.07
CA ASP A 157 15.03 -3.41 11.25
C ASP A 157 13.64 -3.96 11.57
N SER A 158 13.52 -5.27 11.68
CA SER A 158 12.25 -5.97 11.89
C SER A 158 12.26 -6.68 13.24
N PRO A 159 11.66 -6.06 14.29
CA PRO A 159 11.68 -6.63 15.63
C PRO A 159 11.02 -8.01 15.70
N PHE A 160 11.37 -8.78 16.73
CA PHE A 160 10.68 -10.04 17.03
C PHE A 160 9.24 -9.79 17.52
N ILE A 161 9.02 -8.74 18.31
CA ILE A 161 7.72 -8.40 18.90
C ILE A 161 6.74 -7.97 17.81
N GLY A 162 5.75 -8.83 17.51
CA GLY A 162 4.78 -8.62 16.43
C GLY A 162 3.96 -7.32 16.55
N ALA A 163 3.63 -6.90 17.78
CA ALA A 163 2.88 -5.66 18.04
C ALA A 163 3.62 -4.39 17.56
N VAL A 164 4.95 -4.47 17.38
CA VAL A 164 5.78 -3.38 16.84
C VAL A 164 6.17 -3.68 15.39
N ALA A 165 6.53 -4.93 15.10
CA ALA A 165 7.01 -5.33 13.78
C ALA A 165 5.94 -5.23 12.68
N ILE A 166 4.67 -5.54 12.98
CA ILE A 166 3.59 -5.48 12.00
C ILE A 166 3.30 -4.02 11.60
N PRO A 167 3.04 -3.06 12.52
CA PRO A 167 2.86 -1.67 12.13
C PRO A 167 4.08 -1.08 11.41
N ALA A 168 5.30 -1.40 11.84
CA ALA A 168 6.52 -0.93 11.18
C ALA A 168 6.61 -1.41 9.72
N ALA A 169 6.37 -2.71 9.47
CA ALA A 169 6.36 -3.26 8.12
C ALA A 169 5.25 -2.67 7.24
N VAL A 170 4.07 -2.40 7.80
CA VAL A 170 2.98 -1.72 7.08
C VAL A 170 3.40 -0.30 6.68
N ASN A 171 4.02 0.46 7.59
CA ASN A 171 4.51 1.81 7.31
C ASN A 171 5.59 1.82 6.23
N GLU A 172 6.56 0.90 6.30
CA GLU A 172 7.62 0.77 5.28
C GLU A 172 7.06 0.37 3.92
N TYR A 173 6.09 -0.54 3.91
CA TYR A 173 5.40 -0.94 2.67
C TYR A 173 4.64 0.24 2.04
N MET A 174 3.89 1.02 2.83
CA MET A 174 3.23 2.24 2.33
C MET A 174 4.24 3.29 1.87
N ALA A 175 5.40 3.41 2.53
CA ALA A 175 6.45 4.34 2.15
C ALA A 175 7.06 4.04 0.76
N LEU A 176 7.05 2.78 0.30
CA LEU A 176 7.51 2.43 -1.06
C LEU A 176 6.71 3.15 -2.14
N TYR A 177 5.39 3.35 -1.95
CA TYR A 177 4.55 4.07 -2.90
C TYR A 177 4.98 5.52 -3.04
N HIS A 178 5.28 6.18 -1.91
CA HIS A 178 5.80 7.54 -1.94
C HIS A 178 7.18 7.61 -2.59
N LYS A 179 8.07 6.64 -2.31
CA LYS A 179 9.41 6.57 -2.90
C LYS A 179 9.37 6.39 -4.43
N VAL A 180 8.51 5.53 -4.96
CA VAL A 180 8.42 5.35 -6.42
C VAL A 180 7.82 6.59 -7.10
N ILE A 181 6.88 7.28 -6.46
CA ILE A 181 6.35 8.56 -6.94
C ILE A 181 7.43 9.65 -6.89
N ALA A 182 8.25 9.69 -5.85
CA ALA A 182 9.39 10.60 -5.79
C ALA A 182 10.34 10.39 -6.98
N GLN A 183 10.66 9.13 -7.31
CA GLN A 183 11.45 8.80 -8.51
C GLN A 183 10.78 9.27 -9.80
N LEU A 184 9.46 9.07 -9.95
CA LEU A 184 8.71 9.56 -11.11
C LEU A 184 8.81 11.08 -11.25
N LEU A 185 8.60 11.79 -10.15
CA LEU A 185 8.65 13.25 -10.09
C LEU A 185 10.07 13.79 -10.30
N ASP A 186 11.12 13.00 -10.05
CA ASP A 186 12.52 13.35 -10.34
C ASP A 186 12.95 12.99 -11.77
N ASP A 187 12.19 12.14 -12.47
CA ASP A 187 12.56 11.68 -13.79
C ASP A 187 12.48 12.84 -14.82
N PRO A 188 13.59 13.19 -15.50
CA PRO A 188 13.62 14.31 -16.43
C PRO A 188 12.79 14.07 -17.70
N GLU A 189 12.65 12.82 -18.15
CA GLU A 189 11.80 12.46 -19.28
C GLU A 189 10.32 12.59 -18.91
N PHE A 190 9.96 12.21 -17.69
CA PHE A 190 8.62 12.44 -17.15
C PHE A 190 8.32 13.94 -17.11
N ARG A 191 9.18 14.75 -16.47
CA ARG A 191 9.00 16.20 -16.38
C ARG A 191 8.85 16.85 -17.75
N LYS A 192 9.64 16.41 -18.74
CA LYS A 192 9.52 16.87 -20.12
C LYS A 192 8.18 16.49 -20.76
N ALA A 193 7.67 15.29 -20.49
CA ALA A 193 6.40 14.81 -21.03
C ALA A 193 5.17 15.53 -20.44
N VAL A 194 5.29 16.09 -19.23
CA VAL A 194 4.23 16.85 -18.55
C VAL A 194 4.50 18.36 -18.43
N ALA A 195 5.57 18.85 -19.06
CA ALA A 195 5.86 20.27 -19.18
C ALA A 195 4.75 20.99 -19.99
N PRO A 196 4.49 22.30 -19.74
CA PRO A 196 3.46 23.09 -20.41
C PRO A 196 3.50 23.05 -21.94
#